data_AF-A0A5P2XH26-F1
#
_entry.id   AF-A0A5P2XH26-F1
#
_cell.length_a   1.000
_cell.length_b   1.000
_cell.length_c   1.000
_cell.angle_alpha   90.00
_cell.angle_beta   90.00
_cell.angle_gamma   90.00
#
_symmetry.space_group_name_H-M   'P 1'
#
loop_
_entity.id
_entity.type
_entity.pdbx_description
1 polymer ?
#
loop_
_entity_poly.entity_id
_entity_poly.type
_entity_poly.pdbx_seq_one_letter_code
_entity_poly.pdbx_strand_id
1 'polypeptide(L)'
;MGGTVGQGRRSQAERDAITVEIGYALVSAVAAAALVFMAVAGGPILVFDLSGGVATTLTAVGGALAATVFVARLVTVLWRFTRRWRARRAALPGLPAQPSQPGRTRPDS
;
A
#
# COMPACT_ATOMS: atom_id res chain seq x y z
N MET A 1 -34.59 13.70 18.62
CA MET A 1 -33.23 13.17 18.85
C MET A 1 -33.02 11.98 17.92
N GLY A 2 -32.25 12.09 16.83
CA GLY A 2 -32.17 10.99 15.84
C GLY A 2 -31.04 11.03 14.80
N GLY A 3 -29.96 11.81 15.01
CA GLY A 3 -28.98 12.09 13.95
C GLY A 3 -27.66 11.30 13.97
N THR A 4 -27.33 10.53 15.01
CA THR A 4 -25.93 10.06 15.22
C THR A 4 -25.65 8.62 14.81
N VAL A 5 -26.66 7.75 14.72
CA VAL A 5 -26.50 6.31 14.42
C VAL A 5 -26.10 5.99 12.97
N GLY A 6 -26.35 6.90 12.02
CA GLY A 6 -25.94 6.73 10.61
C GLY A 6 -24.48 7.12 10.34
N GLN A 7 -23.98 8.14 11.05
CA GLN A 7 -22.65 8.70 10.83
C GLN A 7 -21.53 7.80 11.37
N GLY A 8 -21.77 7.14 12.52
CA GLY A 8 -20.82 6.21 13.14
C GLY A 8 -20.54 4.95 12.29
N ARG A 9 -21.58 4.37 11.66
CA ARG A 9 -21.41 3.17 10.80
C ARG A 9 -20.63 3.45 9.52
N ARG A 10 -20.81 4.62 8.90
CA ARG A 10 -19.97 5.03 7.76
C ARG A 10 -18.50 5.18 8.16
N SER A 11 -18.25 5.84 9.29
CA SER A 11 -16.90 6.00 9.85
C SER A 11 -16.24 4.65 10.14
N GLN A 12 -17.00 3.69 10.66
CA GLN A 12 -16.46 2.37 10.98
C GLN A 12 -16.17 1.54 9.73
N ALA A 13 -17.08 1.51 8.76
CA ALA A 13 -16.83 0.85 7.48
C ALA A 13 -15.60 1.43 6.75
N GLU A 14 -15.35 2.73 6.90
CA GLU A 14 -14.17 3.40 6.34
C GLU A 14 -12.87 2.97 7.05
N ARG A 15 -12.90 2.82 8.38
CA ARG A 15 -11.76 2.33 9.18
C ARG A 15 -11.44 0.85 8.89
N ASP A 16 -12.46 0.02 8.76
CA ASP A 16 -12.31 -1.40 8.43
C ASP A 16 -11.71 -1.53 7.02
N ALA A 17 -12.18 -0.72 6.07
CA ALA A 17 -11.62 -0.68 4.72
C ALA A 17 -10.14 -0.27 4.69
N ILE A 18 -9.73 0.71 5.51
CA ILE A 18 -8.31 1.09 5.64
C ILE A 18 -7.49 -0.07 6.19
N THR A 19 -7.97 -0.70 7.26
CA THR A 19 -7.28 -1.82 7.92
C THR A 19 -7.11 -3.01 6.97
N VAL A 20 -8.19 -3.42 6.30
CA VAL A 20 -8.16 -4.52 5.33
C VAL A 20 -7.25 -4.20 4.16
N GLU A 21 -7.21 -2.97 3.67
CA GLU A 21 -6.32 -2.61 2.55
C GLU A 21 -4.85 -2.64 2.98
N ILE A 22 -4.51 -2.17 4.19
CA ILE A 22 -3.14 -2.27 4.72
C ILE A 22 -2.74 -3.75 4.84
N GLY A 23 -3.61 -4.58 5.42
CA GLY A 23 -3.38 -6.01 5.54
C GLY A 23 -3.19 -6.67 4.16
N TYR A 24 -4.06 -6.36 3.21
CA TYR A 24 -3.97 -6.85 1.84
C TYR A 24 -2.69 -6.39 1.13
N ALA A 25 -2.29 -5.12 1.30
CA ALA A 25 -1.09 -4.57 0.70
C ALA A 25 0.16 -5.30 1.21
N LEU A 26 0.23 -5.54 2.52
CA LEU A 26 1.33 -6.28 3.14
C LEU A 26 1.34 -7.74 2.68
N VAL A 27 0.22 -8.47 2.83
CA VAL A 27 0.14 -9.90 2.47
C VAL A 27 0.43 -10.11 0.99
N SER A 28 -0.12 -9.27 0.11
CA SER A 28 0.13 -9.38 -1.33
C SER A 28 1.56 -8.99 -1.72
N ALA A 29 2.18 -8.03 -1.03
CA ALA A 29 3.59 -7.69 -1.24
C ALA A 29 4.52 -8.82 -0.78
N VAL A 30 4.26 -9.42 0.39
CA VAL A 30 5.01 -10.59 0.88
C VAL A 30 4.87 -11.77 -0.07
N ALA A 31 3.65 -12.09 -0.49
CA ALA A 31 3.40 -13.20 -1.41
C ALA A 31 4.14 -12.99 -2.75
N ALA A 32 4.06 -11.78 -3.32
CA ALA A 32 4.77 -11.45 -4.56
C ALA A 32 6.29 -11.55 -4.40
N ALA A 33 6.85 -11.03 -3.30
CA ALA A 33 8.27 -11.10 -3.01
C ALA A 33 8.76 -12.54 -2.82
N ALA A 34 7.99 -13.36 -2.10
CA ALA A 34 8.28 -14.77 -1.91
C ALA A 34 8.27 -15.53 -3.25
N LEU A 35 7.29 -15.28 -4.11
CA LEU A 35 7.25 -15.87 -5.45
C LEU A 35 8.47 -15.49 -6.29
N VAL A 36 8.88 -14.23 -6.25
CA VAL A 36 10.08 -13.75 -6.98
C VAL A 36 11.35 -14.39 -6.42
N PHE A 37 11.51 -14.43 -5.11
CA PHE A 37 12.65 -15.08 -4.48
C PHE A 37 12.72 -16.56 -4.81
N MET A 38 11.59 -17.27 -4.71
CA MET A 38 11.52 -18.69 -5.04
C MET A 38 11.78 -18.94 -6.53
N ALA A 39 11.30 -18.09 -7.43
CA ALA A 39 11.56 -18.24 -8.86
C ALA A 39 13.03 -17.99 -9.21
N VAL A 40 13.67 -17.00 -8.60
CA VAL A 40 15.03 -16.58 -8.93
C VAL A 40 16.08 -17.40 -8.21
N ALA A 41 15.92 -17.61 -6.90
CA ALA A 41 16.95 -18.21 -6.04
C ALA A 41 16.49 -19.54 -5.44
N GLY A 42 15.40 -19.52 -4.66
CA GLY A 42 14.98 -20.66 -3.85
C GLY A 42 14.77 -21.93 -4.67
N GLY A 43 13.96 -21.86 -5.73
CA GLY A 43 13.68 -22.97 -6.63
C GLY A 43 14.93 -23.49 -7.34
N PRO A 44 15.68 -22.65 -8.06
CA PRO A 44 16.88 -23.10 -8.74
C PRO A 44 17.93 -23.74 -7.82
N ILE A 45 18.18 -23.15 -6.64
CA ILE A 45 19.14 -23.69 -5.66
C ILE A 45 18.67 -25.05 -5.14
N LEU A 46 17.38 -25.21 -4.83
CA LEU A 46 16.82 -26.46 -4.31
C LEU A 46 16.75 -27.58 -5.35
N VAL A 47 16.66 -27.24 -6.65
CA VAL A 47 16.44 -28.23 -7.73
C VAL A 47 17.75 -28.64 -8.43
N PHE A 48 18.72 -27.73 -8.58
CA PHE A 48 19.84 -27.94 -9.51
C PHE A 48 21.22 -28.13 -8.85
N ASP A 49 21.29 -28.37 -7.53
CA ASP A 49 22.54 -28.60 -6.77
C ASP A 49 23.69 -27.64 -7.17
N LEU A 50 23.38 -26.35 -7.09
CA LEU A 50 24.25 -25.29 -7.62
C LEU A 50 25.53 -25.16 -6.80
N SER A 51 26.65 -24.89 -7.47
CA SER A 51 27.91 -24.59 -6.79
C SER A 51 27.77 -23.39 -5.84
N GLY A 52 28.52 -23.39 -4.74
CA GLY A 52 28.35 -22.40 -3.66
C GLY A 52 28.45 -20.93 -4.12
N GLY A 53 29.33 -20.64 -5.08
CA GLY A 53 29.44 -19.30 -5.67
C GLY A 53 28.17 -18.88 -6.42
N VAL A 54 27.64 -19.77 -7.26
CA VAL A 54 26.40 -19.54 -8.02
C VAL A 54 25.22 -19.38 -7.06
N ALA A 55 25.07 -20.27 -6.08
CA ALA A 55 24.01 -20.19 -5.07
C ALA A 55 24.06 -18.88 -4.26
N THR A 56 25.26 -18.40 -3.92
CA THR A 56 25.44 -17.12 -3.21
C THR A 56 25.01 -15.93 -4.06
N THR A 57 25.44 -15.88 -5.33
CA THR A 57 25.05 -14.81 -6.26
C THR A 57 23.54 -14.80 -6.49
N LEU A 58 22.92 -15.97 -6.73
CA LEU A 58 21.48 -16.09 -6.90
C LEU A 58 20.72 -15.66 -5.65
N THR A 59 21.18 -16.02 -4.47
CA THR A 59 20.56 -15.58 -3.21
C THR A 59 20.60 -14.07 -3.06
N ALA A 60 21.73 -13.42 -3.35
CA ALA A 60 21.87 -11.97 -3.28
C ALA A 60 20.96 -11.25 -4.30
N VAL A 61 20.98 -11.69 -5.56
CA VAL A 61 20.16 -11.11 -6.63
C VAL A 61 18.67 -11.35 -6.38
N GLY A 62 18.29 -12.58 -6.04
CA GLY A 62 16.92 -12.95 -5.71
C GLY A 62 16.38 -12.16 -4.52
N GLY A 63 17.18 -11.97 -3.47
CA GLY A 63 16.84 -11.14 -2.33
C GLY A 63 16.61 -9.67 -2.71
N ALA A 64 17.52 -9.09 -3.50
CA ALA A 64 17.39 -7.71 -3.97
C ALA A 64 16.14 -7.49 -4.84
N LEU A 65 15.85 -8.43 -5.75
CA LEU A 65 14.65 -8.40 -6.58
C LEU A 65 13.38 -8.55 -5.75
N ALA A 66 13.35 -9.50 -4.80
CA ALA A 66 12.22 -9.71 -3.91
C ALA A 66 11.93 -8.47 -3.06
N ALA A 67 12.97 -7.84 -2.48
CA ALA A 67 12.83 -6.60 -1.73
C ALA A 67 12.29 -5.44 -2.59
N THR A 68 12.79 -5.32 -3.82
CA THR A 68 12.32 -4.30 -4.77
C THR A 68 10.85 -4.51 -5.13
N VAL A 69 10.45 -5.74 -5.43
CA VAL A 69 9.06 -6.09 -5.76
C VAL A 69 8.14 -5.91 -4.55
N PHE A 70 8.59 -6.25 -3.34
CA PHE A 70 7.86 -5.98 -2.11
C PHE A 70 7.51 -4.49 -1.98
N VAL A 71 8.53 -3.63 -2.05
CA VAL A 71 8.35 -2.17 -1.92
C VAL A 71 7.49 -1.62 -3.04
N ALA A 72 7.76 -2.00 -4.29
CA ALA A 72 6.99 -1.56 -5.44
C ALA A 72 5.51 -1.97 -5.32
N ARG A 73 5.24 -3.22 -4.90
CA ARG A 73 3.88 -3.73 -4.72
C ARG A 73 3.15 -3.01 -3.60
N LEU A 74 3.79 -2.86 -2.44
CA LEU A 74 3.24 -2.16 -1.29
C LEU A 74 2.88 -0.71 -1.65
N VAL A 75 3.81 0.03 -2.25
CA VAL A 75 3.59 1.43 -2.69
C VAL A 75 2.49 1.51 -3.72
N THR A 76 2.46 0.60 -4.71
CA THR A 76 1.43 0.59 -5.75
C THR A 76 0.03 0.40 -5.18
N VAL A 77 -0.14 -0.56 -4.26
CA VAL A 77 -1.44 -0.83 -3.63
C VAL A 77 -1.90 0.37 -2.80
N LEU A 78 -1.05 0.88 -1.92
CA LEU A 78 -1.38 2.03 -1.07
C LEU A 78 -1.66 3.30 -1.88
N TRP A 79 -0.93 3.52 -2.97
CA TRP A 79 -1.17 4.67 -3.84
C TRP A 79 -2.50 4.55 -4.58
N ARG A 80 -2.83 3.35 -5.08
CA ARG A 80 -4.11 3.07 -5.73
C ARG A 80 -5.28 3.24 -4.76
N PHE A 81 -5.14 2.79 -3.52
CA PHE A 81 -6.12 3.02 -2.47
C PHE A 81 -6.34 4.51 -2.22
N THR A 82 -5.25 5.27 -2.04
CA THR A 82 -5.30 6.73 -1.81
C THR A 82 -6.00 7.46 -2.97
N ARG A 83 -5.67 7.11 -4.22
CA ARG A 83 -6.30 7.68 -5.41
C ARG A 83 -7.81 7.39 -5.45
N ARG A 84 -8.23 6.15 -5.19
CA ARG A 84 -9.65 5.76 -5.14
C ARG A 84 -10.39 6.51 -4.04
N TRP A 85 -9.77 6.65 -2.87
CA TRP A 85 -10.38 7.34 -1.74
C TRP A 85 -10.59 8.83 -2.02
N ARG A 86 -9.57 9.50 -2.60
CA ARG A 86 -9.70 10.90 -3.05
C ARG A 86 -10.80 11.08 -4.10
N ALA A 87 -10.86 10.18 -5.09
CA ALA A 87 -11.89 10.22 -6.14
C ALA A 87 -13.31 10.05 -5.56
N ARG A 88 -13.49 9.14 -4.59
CA ARG A 88 -14.77 8.97 -3.88
C ARG A 88 -15.17 10.25 -3.16
N ARG A 89 -14.26 10.86 -2.39
CA ARG A 89 -14.54 12.13 -1.69
C ARG A 89 -14.94 13.27 -2.62
N ALA A 90 -14.29 13.39 -3.78
CA ALA A 90 -14.62 14.42 -4.77
C ALA A 90 -16.01 14.22 -5.42
N ALA A 91 -16.51 12.99 -5.47
CA ALA A 91 -17.82 12.67 -6.05
C ALA A 91 -19.00 12.87 -5.07
N LEU A 92 -18.75 13.16 -3.79
CA LEU A 92 -19.81 13.42 -2.81
C LEU A 92 -20.38 14.84 -3.01
N PRO A 93 -21.69 15.01 -3.26
CA PRO A 93 -22.31 16.32 -3.42
C PRO A 93 -22.21 17.16 -2.13
N GLY A 94 -21.78 18.42 -2.24
CA GLY A 94 -21.81 19.40 -1.15
C GLY A 94 -20.58 19.43 -0.22
N LEU A 95 -19.53 18.63 -0.46
CA LEU A 95 -18.26 18.79 0.26
C LEU A 95 -17.45 19.93 -0.38
N PRO A 96 -17.05 20.98 0.36
CA PRO A 96 -16.17 22.01 -0.17
C PRO A 96 -14.83 21.38 -0.58
N ALA A 97 -14.31 21.76 -1.75
CA ALA A 97 -12.92 21.51 -2.10
C ALA A 97 -12.05 22.02 -0.93
N GLN A 98 -11.13 21.18 -0.47
CA GLN A 98 -10.18 21.41 0.62
C GLN A 98 -9.96 22.92 0.90
N PRO A 99 -10.33 23.46 2.07
CA PRO A 99 -10.11 24.86 2.36
C PRO A 99 -8.61 25.15 2.30
N SER A 100 -8.19 25.95 1.31
CA SER A 100 -6.87 26.59 1.31
C SER A 100 -6.80 27.40 2.60
N GLN A 101 -5.96 26.96 3.53
CA GLN A 101 -5.86 27.63 4.83
C GLN A 101 -5.48 29.11 4.68
N PRO A 102 -5.94 29.93 5.61
CA PRO A 102 -6.47 31.26 5.34
C PRO A 102 -5.38 32.26 5.01
N GLY A 103 -5.74 33.24 4.17
CA GLY A 103 -5.01 34.48 4.07
C GLY A 103 -4.72 35.02 5.45
N ARG A 104 -3.42 35.20 5.72
CA ARG A 104 -2.87 36.02 6.79
C ARG A 104 -3.82 37.18 7.04
N THR A 105 -4.43 37.22 8.22
CA THR A 105 -5.03 38.44 8.72
C THR A 105 -3.93 39.51 8.69
N ARG A 106 -4.18 40.55 7.89
CA ARG A 106 -3.34 41.74 7.77
C ARG A 106 -3.14 42.36 9.16
N PRO A 107 -1.89 42.68 9.56
CA PRO A 107 -1.66 43.59 10.66
C PRO A 107 -1.52 45.00 10.08
N ASP A 108 -2.64 45.68 9.84
CA ASP A 108 -2.62 47.10 9.47
C ASP A 108 -3.40 47.89 10.52
N SER A 109 -2.63 48.67 11.30
CA SER A 109 -3.00 49.79 12.21
C SER A 109 -3.56 49.46 13.58
#